data_AF-A0A4P7DTZ5-F1
#
_entry.id   AF-A0A4P7DTZ5-F1
#
_cell.length_a   1.000
_cell.length_b   1.000
_cell.length_c   1.000
_cell.angle_alpha   90.00
_cell.angle_beta   90.00
_cell.angle_gamma   90.00
#
_symmetry.space_group_name_H-M   'P 1'
#
loop_
_entity.id
_entity.type
_entity.pdbx_description
1 polymer ?
#
loop_
_entity_poly.entity_id
_entity_poly.type
_entity_poly.pdbx_seq_one_letter_code
_entity_poly.pdbx_strand_id
1 'polypeptide(L)' 'MSNPKNNPKVNEEPENVDPNVPPKQEYLDQLQQDAINATIDFDPTEGEKIIRQGLQAWPNLIDAELQRFKQQFQKK' A
#
# COMPACT_ATOMS: atom_id res chain seq x y z
N MET A 1 32.97 20.66 17.04
CA MET A 1 32.25 21.05 15.81
C MET A 1 31.14 20.04 15.61
N SER A 2 29.88 20.47 15.69
CA SER A 2 28.71 19.60 15.63
C SER A 2 28.08 19.60 14.23
N ASN A 3 27.56 18.42 13.86
CA ASN A 3 26.48 18.10 12.92
C ASN A 3 26.79 17.98 11.41
N PRO A 4 25.98 17.23 10.61
CA PRO A 4 25.00 16.17 10.97
C PRO A 4 24.89 14.99 9.95
N LYS A 5 23.89 14.13 10.21
CA LYS A 5 23.17 13.22 9.28
C LYS A 5 23.62 11.75 9.26
N ASN A 6 23.24 11.05 10.32
CA ASN A 6 22.65 9.72 10.15
C ASN A 6 21.42 9.88 9.24
N ASN A 7 21.60 9.65 7.95
CA ASN A 7 20.52 9.34 7.04
C ASN A 7 20.04 7.93 7.43
N PRO A 8 18.81 7.70 7.91
CA PRO A 8 18.26 6.36 7.78
C PRO A 8 18.22 6.09 6.27
N LYS A 9 18.93 5.06 5.82
CA LYS A 9 18.78 4.52 4.46
C LYS A 9 17.30 4.13 4.30
N VAL A 10 16.51 5.03 3.75
CA VAL A 10 15.22 4.69 3.14
C VAL A 10 15.55 4.14 1.75
N ASN A 11 16.12 2.94 1.76
CA ASN A 11 16.40 2.14 0.58
C ASN A 11 15.97 0.71 0.90
N GLU A 12 14.70 0.52 1.29
CA GLU A 12 14.05 -0.78 1.06
C GLU A 12 13.58 -0.76 -0.40
N GLU A 13 14.55 -0.89 -1.30
CA GLU A 13 14.33 -1.50 -2.61
C GLU A 13 13.64 -2.86 -2.33
N PRO A 14 12.58 -3.28 -3.06
CA PRO A 14 11.83 -4.49 -2.72
C PRO A 14 12.69 -5.72 -3.02
N GLU A 15 13.59 -6.02 -2.09
CA GLU A 15 14.48 -7.17 -2.12
C GLU A 15 13.61 -8.40 -1.84
N ASN A 16 13.18 -9.08 -2.91
CA ASN A 16 12.41 -10.32 -2.87
C ASN A 16 11.25 -10.32 -1.87
N VAL A 17 10.10 -9.78 -2.28
CA VAL A 17 8.83 -10.03 -1.57
C VAL A 17 8.57 -11.54 -1.52
N ASP A 18 8.84 -12.15 -0.36
CA ASP A 18 8.52 -13.55 -0.13
C ASP A 18 6.99 -13.68 -0.04
N PRO A 19 6.33 -14.36 -1.00
CA PRO A 19 4.87 -14.50 -0.98
C PRO A 19 4.37 -15.28 0.25
N ASN A 20 5.24 -16.00 0.97
CA ASN A 20 4.92 -16.71 2.21
C ASN A 20 4.96 -15.81 3.45
N VAL A 21 5.60 -14.63 3.36
CA VAL A 21 5.67 -13.66 4.46
C VAL A 21 4.72 -12.51 4.16
N PRO A 22 3.64 -12.31 4.94
CA PRO A 22 2.71 -11.22 4.68
C PRO A 22 3.41 -9.85 4.80
N PRO A 23 2.95 -8.83 4.04
CA PRO A 23 3.50 -7.50 4.13
C PRO A 23 3.26 -6.90 5.51
N LYS A 24 4.12 -5.95 5.90
CA LYS A 24 3.95 -5.19 7.15
C LYS A 24 2.63 -4.40 7.10
N GLN A 25 1.99 -4.20 8.24
CA GLN A 25 0.76 -3.40 8.34
C GLN A 25 0.98 -1.97 7.81
N GLU A 26 2.13 -1.35 8.07
CA GLU A 26 2.49 -0.02 7.56
C GLU A 26 2.45 0.05 6.03
N TYR A 27 2.87 -1.03 5.35
CA TYR A 27 2.79 -1.11 3.89
C TYR A 27 1.33 -1.18 3.41
N LEU A 28 0.50 -1.98 4.08
CA LEU A 28 -0.93 -2.07 3.77
C LEU A 28 -1.64 -0.74 3.98
N ASP A 29 -1.32 -0.03 5.06
CA ASP A 29 -1.93 1.26 5.37
C ASP A 29 -1.50 2.34 4.36
N GLN A 30 -0.23 2.34 3.93
CA GLN A 30 0.25 3.21 2.85
C GLN A 30 -0.46 2.90 1.52
N LEU A 31 -0.60 1.61 1.19
CA LEU A 31 -1.27 1.17 -0.04
C LEU A 31 -2.74 1.59 -0.07
N GLN A 32 -3.43 1.54 1.07
CA GLN A 32 -4.79 2.06 1.22
C GLN A 32 -4.85 3.57 0.99
N GLN A 33 -3.92 4.34 1.57
CA GLN A 33 -3.87 5.79 1.35
C GLN A 33 -3.62 6.14 -0.11
N ASP A 34 -2.68 5.46 -0.77
CA ASP A 34 -2.37 5.68 -2.18
C ASP A 34 -3.59 5.35 -3.06
N ALA A 35 -4.31 4.27 -2.77
CA ALA A 35 -5.54 3.90 -3.46
C ALA A 35 -6.67 4.92 -3.26
N ILE A 36 -6.84 5.44 -2.03
CA ILE A 36 -7.81 6.49 -1.72
C ILE A 36 -7.48 7.77 -2.48
N ASN A 37 -6.21 8.20 -2.46
CA ASN A 37 -5.75 9.39 -3.18
C ASN A 37 -5.99 9.27 -4.68
N ALA A 38 -5.64 8.12 -5.28
CA ALA A 38 -5.89 7.87 -6.70
C ALA A 38 -7.39 7.90 -7.05
N THR A 39 -8.25 7.49 -6.13
CA THR A 39 -9.70 7.54 -6.32
C THR A 39 -10.25 8.96 -6.26
N ILE A 40 -9.67 9.81 -5.42
CA ILE A 40 -10.00 11.23 -5.32
C ILE A 40 -9.58 11.96 -6.62
N ASP A 41 -8.39 11.63 -7.13
CA ASP A 41 -7.82 12.28 -8.31
C ASP A 41 -8.41 11.78 -9.64
N PHE A 42 -8.80 10.50 -9.70
CA PHE A 42 -9.30 9.83 -10.90
C PHE A 42 -10.67 9.19 -10.65
N ASP A 43 -10.68 7.91 -10.33
CA ASP A 43 -11.88 7.13 -10.08
C ASP A 43 -11.54 5.85 -9.29
N PRO A 44 -12.54 5.15 -8.72
CA PRO A 44 -12.30 3.97 -7.88
C PRO A 44 -11.51 2.84 -8.56
N THR A 45 -11.53 2.76 -9.89
CA THR A 45 -10.81 1.73 -10.65
C THR A 45 -9.30 1.86 -10.48
N GLU A 46 -8.76 3.09 -10.45
CA GLU A 46 -7.33 3.30 -10.23
C GLU A 46 -6.93 2.97 -8.78
N GLY A 47 -7.81 3.26 -7.81
CA GLY A 47 -7.62 2.81 -6.42
C GLY A 47 -7.56 1.28 -6.30
N GLU A 48 -8.49 0.57 -6.95
CA GLU A 48 -8.49 -0.91 -6.96
C GLU A 48 -7.23 -1.48 -7.64
N LYS A 49 -6.73 -0.82 -8.70
CA LYS A 49 -5.53 -1.22 -9.43
C LYS A 49 -4.27 -1.07 -8.57
N ILE A 50 -4.13 0.01 -7.82
CA ILE A 50 -3.01 0.21 -6.88
C ILE A 50 -2.94 -0.94 -5.89
N ILE A 51 -4.08 -1.31 -5.28
CA ILE A 51 -4.14 -2.41 -4.30
C ILE A 51 -3.73 -3.73 -4.95
N ARG A 52 -4.24 -4.04 -6.15
CA ARG A 52 -3.90 -5.26 -6.89
C ARG A 52 -2.42 -5.32 -7.27
N GLN A 53 -1.82 -4.19 -7.65
CA GLN A 53 -0.40 -4.13 -8.01
C GLN A 53 0.53 -4.22 -6.80
N GLY A 54 0.18 -3.54 -5.69
CA GLY A 54 0.95 -3.59 -4.45
C GLY A 54 0.90 -4.97 -3.77
N LEU A 55 -0.20 -5.71 -3.93
CA LEU A 55 -0.40 -7.03 -3.35
C LEU A 55 -0.30 -8.17 -4.37
N GLN A 56 0.31 -7.94 -5.53
CA GLN A 56 0.45 -9.00 -6.55
C GLN A 56 1.19 -10.24 -6.02
N ALA A 57 2.09 -10.07 -5.05
CA ALA A 57 2.81 -11.16 -4.37
C ALA A 57 1.97 -11.85 -3.28
N TRP A 58 0.87 -11.22 -2.83
CA TRP A 58 -0.02 -11.71 -1.77
C TRP A 58 -1.49 -11.68 -2.24
N PRO A 59 -1.87 -12.53 -3.21
CA PRO A 59 -3.21 -12.51 -3.79
C PRO A 59 -4.31 -12.79 -2.77
N ASN A 60 -3.99 -13.52 -1.69
CA ASN A 60 -4.89 -13.79 -0.57
C ASN A 60 -5.27 -12.52 0.23
N LEU A 61 -4.49 -11.44 0.14
CA LEU A 61 -4.78 -10.18 0.81
C LEU A 61 -5.53 -9.19 -0.08
N ILE A 62 -5.53 -9.38 -1.41
CA ILE A 62 -6.15 -8.46 -2.36
C ILE A 62 -7.63 -8.26 -2.05
N ASP A 63 -8.41 -9.33 -1.90
CA ASP A 63 -9.85 -9.21 -1.65
C ASP A 63 -10.16 -8.49 -0.33
N ALA A 64 -9.39 -8.79 0.72
CA ALA A 64 -9.56 -8.15 2.03
C ALA A 64 -9.26 -6.64 1.97
N GLU A 65 -8.18 -6.25 1.28
CA GLU A 65 -7.79 -4.85 1.15
C GLU A 65 -8.71 -4.09 0.19
N LEU A 66 -9.18 -4.70 -0.90
CA LEU A 66 -10.21 -4.13 -1.77
C LEU A 66 -11.53 -3.89 -1.00
N GLN A 67 -11.90 -4.81 -0.10
CA GLN A 67 -13.08 -4.63 0.75
C GLN A 67 -12.88 -3.47 1.73
N ARG A 68 -11.73 -3.37 2.41
CA ARG A 68 -11.40 -2.24 3.32
C ARG A 68 -11.42 -0.90 2.58
N PHE A 69 -10.89 -0.87 1.36
CA PHE A 69 -10.91 0.29 0.48
C PHE A 69 -12.35 0.71 0.13
N LYS A 70 -13.19 -0.24 -0.35
CA LYS A 70 -14.60 0.03 -0.66
C LYS A 70 -15.39 0.54 0.54
N GLN A 71 -15.09 0.06 1.74
CA GLN A 71 -15.74 0.52 2.97
C GLN A 71 -15.49 2.01 3.27
N GLN A 72 -14.38 2.59 2.81
CA GLN A 72 -14.11 4.03 2.96
C GLN A 72 -15.17 4.88 2.23
N PHE A 73 -15.69 4.38 1.11
CA PHE A 73 -16.66 5.09 0.27
C PHE A 73 -18.11 4.67 0.52
N GLN A 74 -18.34 3.55 1.22
CA GLN A 74 -19.68 3.07 1.58
C GLN A 74 -20.27 3.75 2.83
N LYS A 75 -19.46 4.45 3.64
CA LYS A 75 -19.97 5.30 4.73
C LYS A 75 -20.54 6.60 4.15
N LYS A 76 -21.76 6.54 3.61
CA LYS A 76 -22.62 7.69 3.34
C LYS A 76 -23.91 7.58 4.13
#